data_AF-A0A0D0EBP0-F1
#
_entry.id   AF-A0A0D0EBP0-F1
#
_cell.length_a   1.000
_cell.length_b   1.000
_cell.length_c   1.000
_cell.angle_alpha   90.00
_cell.angle_beta   90.00
_cell.angle_gamma   90.00
#
_symmetry.space_group_name_H-M   'P 1'
#
loop_
_entity.id
_entity.type
_entity.pdbx_description
1 polymer ?
#
loop_
_entity_poly.entity_id
_entity_poly.type
_entity_poly.pdbx_seq_one_letter_code
_entity_poly.pdbx_strand_id
1 'polypeptide(L)'
;MQSGPATFASDYLELRTTTFGGRSFFAIWDIKPGTRIHSSEAPFAHVVYKDYRREVCAQCFAYSASDHIPPIVGASRTWNVKWSREGAATAWFCNETCKEVWQRDEASSLLIEVDAILTKSRMTTRKKFKSPQEEVNFKAVLPSFEAGDKTTNQAVIDQAWATAEALVASKANLALYCSTLHLEDMEFEIARLIASAIVHRYSDDRIDRSEPSQAIPRKPWSQFLDLQKNELRSVQTRPYMLSAYLRTYVFLCNALPRHFQPYVNTVREVLARDTGNSFGIWDGDRRDEMMGWGIWVSASYFNHSCTPSVQKVRQGRVLHLETTREIQAGEELCISYIETDLPVAERRRELEESWFFTCRCYRCEKDSSPQ
;
A
#
# COMPACT_ATOMS: atom_id res chain seq x y z
N MET A 1 -7.91 -9.14 -24.57
CA MET A 1 -7.72 -10.48 -23.95
C MET A 1 -8.26 -10.41 -22.54
N GLN A 2 -9.37 -11.09 -22.26
CA GLN A 2 -9.93 -11.18 -20.91
C GLN A 2 -8.92 -11.98 -20.05
N SER A 3 -8.35 -11.34 -19.03
CA SER A 3 -7.56 -12.03 -18.01
C SER A 3 -8.48 -12.99 -17.26
N GLY A 4 -8.14 -14.28 -17.23
CA GLY A 4 -8.86 -15.27 -16.43
C GLY A 4 -8.86 -14.87 -14.94
N PRO A 5 -9.84 -15.35 -14.14
CA PRO A 5 -9.97 -14.96 -12.74
C PRO A 5 -8.65 -15.18 -11.99
N ALA A 6 -8.27 -14.22 -11.15
CA ALA A 6 -7.21 -14.42 -10.17
C ALA A 6 -7.69 -15.54 -9.24
N THR A 7 -7.15 -16.75 -9.40
CA THR A 7 -7.49 -17.88 -8.54
C THR A 7 -6.78 -17.69 -7.21
N PHE A 8 -7.44 -17.01 -6.28
CA PHE A 8 -7.12 -17.09 -4.87
C PHE A 8 -7.73 -18.41 -4.38
N ALA A 9 -6.88 -19.40 -4.09
CA ALA A 9 -7.35 -20.72 -3.69
C ALA A 9 -8.04 -20.64 -2.32
N SER A 10 -9.36 -20.78 -2.31
CA SER A 10 -10.16 -21.02 -1.10
C SER A 10 -11.37 -21.86 -1.52
N ASP A 11 -11.67 -22.89 -0.73
CA ASP A 11 -12.83 -23.76 -0.98
C ASP A 11 -14.17 -23.05 -0.72
N TYR A 12 -14.13 -21.86 -0.13
CA TYR A 12 -15.31 -21.07 0.24
C TYR A 12 -15.68 -20.00 -0.79
N LEU A 13 -14.74 -19.57 -1.64
CA LEU A 13 -14.83 -18.27 -2.31
C LEU A 13 -14.76 -18.39 -3.82
N GLU A 14 -15.63 -17.64 -4.49
CA GLU A 14 -15.50 -17.36 -5.91
C GLU A 14 -15.51 -15.86 -6.18
N LEU A 15 -14.64 -15.43 -7.09
CA LEU A 15 -14.54 -14.02 -7.49
C LEU A 15 -15.55 -13.73 -8.59
N ARG A 16 -16.46 -12.78 -8.35
CA ARG A 16 -17.45 -12.31 -9.34
C ARG A 16 -17.34 -10.80 -9.57
N THR A 17 -17.81 -10.34 -10.71
CA THR A 17 -18.04 -8.90 -10.96
C THR A 17 -19.39 -8.50 -10.39
N THR A 18 -19.43 -7.42 -9.63
CA THR A 18 -20.65 -6.87 -9.03
C THR A 18 -21.19 -5.72 -9.86
N THR A 19 -22.47 -5.39 -9.69
CA THR A 19 -23.13 -4.31 -10.44
C THR A 19 -22.61 -2.91 -10.08
N PHE A 20 -22.14 -2.71 -8.83
CA PHE A 20 -21.83 -1.37 -8.30
C PHE A 20 -20.43 -1.25 -7.67
N GLY A 21 -19.70 -2.34 -7.46
CA GLY A 21 -18.47 -2.38 -6.65
C GLY A 21 -17.29 -3.10 -7.31
N GLY A 22 -17.25 -3.18 -8.64
CA GLY A 22 -16.14 -3.83 -9.34
C GLY A 22 -16.17 -5.35 -9.18
N ARG A 23 -15.18 -5.96 -8.52
CA ARG A 23 -15.13 -7.42 -8.30
C ARG A 23 -15.09 -7.71 -6.81
N SER A 24 -15.77 -8.78 -6.40
CA SER A 24 -15.90 -9.19 -5.01
C SER A 24 -15.90 -10.69 -4.85
N PHE A 25 -15.62 -11.16 -3.63
CA PHE A 25 -15.79 -12.56 -3.28
C PHE A 25 -17.22 -12.88 -2.86
N PHE A 26 -17.71 -14.00 -3.36
CA PHE A 26 -19.00 -14.58 -3.00
C PHE A 26 -18.79 -15.96 -2.40
N ALA A 27 -19.64 -16.32 -1.44
CA ALA A 27 -19.62 -17.64 -0.86
C ALA A 27 -20.09 -18.70 -1.87
N ILE A 28 -19.38 -19.82 -1.96
CA ILE A 28 -19.79 -20.98 -2.78
C ILE A 28 -20.79 -21.86 -2.02
N TRP A 29 -20.65 -21.90 -0.69
CA TRP A 29 -21.44 -22.73 0.24
C TRP A 29 -21.97 -21.89 1.39
N ASP A 30 -22.88 -22.46 2.18
CA ASP A 30 -23.24 -21.89 3.47
C ASP A 30 -22.04 -21.94 4.43
N ILE A 31 -21.79 -20.85 5.16
CA ILE A 31 -20.62 -20.70 6.03
C ILE A 31 -21.06 -20.32 7.44
N LYS A 32 -20.52 -21.02 8.45
CA LYS A 32 -20.77 -20.74 9.86
C LYS A 32 -20.05 -19.47 10.34
N PRO A 33 -20.53 -18.79 11.39
CA PRO A 33 -19.79 -17.71 12.03
C PRO A 33 -18.43 -18.18 12.55
N GLY A 34 -17.44 -17.28 12.57
CA GLY A 34 -16.08 -17.55 13.05
C GLY A 34 -15.23 -18.41 12.11
N THR A 35 -15.69 -18.66 10.87
CA THR A 35 -14.95 -19.47 9.91
C THR A 35 -13.90 -18.61 9.22
N ARG A 36 -12.65 -19.05 9.24
CA ARG A 36 -11.58 -18.46 8.42
C ARG A 36 -11.75 -18.87 6.96
N ILE A 37 -12.20 -17.93 6.15
CA ILE A 37 -12.54 -18.14 4.73
C ILE A 37 -11.40 -17.79 3.79
N HIS A 38 -10.45 -16.96 4.24
CA HIS A 38 -9.30 -16.55 3.43
C HIS A 38 -8.11 -16.12 4.28
N SER A 39 -6.90 -16.31 3.77
CA SER A 39 -5.66 -15.80 4.35
C SER A 39 -4.81 -15.15 3.26
N SER A 40 -4.50 -13.87 3.41
CA SER A 40 -3.52 -13.19 2.57
C SER A 40 -2.17 -13.18 3.30
N GLU A 41 -1.26 -14.06 2.88
CA GLU A 41 -0.02 -14.39 3.60
C GLU A 41 0.89 -13.20 3.94
N ALA A 42 1.04 -12.26 3.01
CA ALA A 42 1.87 -11.07 3.20
C ALA A 42 1.42 -9.94 2.26
N PRO A 43 1.75 -8.67 2.60
CA PRO A 43 1.53 -7.56 1.69
C PRO A 43 2.55 -7.62 0.54
N PHE A 44 2.10 -7.35 -0.68
CA PHE A 44 2.96 -7.21 -1.87
C PHE A 44 3.89 -5.99 -1.75
N ALA A 45 3.39 -4.91 -1.16
CA ALA A 45 4.15 -3.72 -0.86
C ALA A 45 3.69 -3.20 0.50
N HIS A 46 4.62 -2.72 1.32
CA HIS A 46 4.30 -2.15 2.61
C HIS A 46 5.37 -1.14 3.05
N VAL A 47 5.00 -0.30 4.01
CA VAL A 47 5.91 0.59 4.71
C VAL A 47 5.51 0.67 6.17
N VAL A 48 6.51 0.67 7.06
CA VAL A 48 6.36 1.06 8.46
C VAL A 48 6.90 2.47 8.59
N TYR A 49 6.08 3.36 9.15
CA TYR A 49 6.43 4.76 9.40
C TYR A 49 7.73 4.86 10.16
N LYS A 50 8.56 5.83 9.80
CA LYS A 50 9.89 6.06 10.38
C LYS A 50 9.92 5.96 11.91
N ASP A 51 8.94 6.58 12.57
CA ASP A 51 8.91 6.69 14.03
C ASP A 51 8.65 5.35 14.72
N TYR A 52 8.00 4.41 14.04
CA TYR A 52 7.66 3.09 14.56
C TYR A 52 8.70 2.00 14.23
N ARG A 53 9.68 2.26 13.37
CA ARG A 53 10.59 1.21 12.86
C ARG A 53 11.38 0.47 13.93
N ARG A 54 11.69 1.15 15.04
CA ARG A 54 12.40 0.58 16.18
C ARG A 54 11.50 -0.26 17.08
N GLU A 55 10.21 0.01 17.01
CA GLU A 55 9.15 -0.49 17.89
C GLU A 55 8.35 -1.61 17.22
N VAL A 56 8.48 -1.75 15.90
CA VAL A 56 7.75 -2.71 15.09
C VAL A 56 8.70 -3.77 14.55
N CYS A 57 8.37 -5.03 14.79
CA CYS A 57 9.14 -6.15 14.27
C CYS A 57 9.07 -6.16 12.74
N ALA A 58 10.23 -6.10 12.08
CA ALA A 58 10.34 -6.10 10.62
C ALA A 58 9.80 -7.38 9.96
N GLN A 59 9.68 -8.49 10.71
CA GLN A 59 9.18 -9.75 10.18
C GLN A 59 7.68 -9.97 10.38
N CYS A 60 7.13 -9.62 11.55
CA CYS A 60 5.75 -9.96 11.89
C CYS A 60 4.89 -8.74 12.21
N PHE A 61 5.43 -7.52 12.14
CA PHE A 61 4.71 -6.30 12.53
C PHE A 61 4.14 -6.33 13.97
N ALA A 62 4.74 -7.12 14.87
CA ALA A 62 4.48 -7.02 16.30
C ALA A 62 5.01 -5.68 16.82
N TYR A 63 4.22 -5.01 17.65
CA TYR A 63 4.56 -3.72 18.22
C TYR A 63 4.96 -3.88 19.68
N SER A 64 6.08 -3.30 20.08
CA SER A 64 6.63 -3.53 21.42
C SER A 64 5.79 -2.92 22.53
N ALA A 65 4.95 -1.91 22.24
CA ALA A 65 4.09 -1.33 23.26
C ALA A 65 2.85 -2.19 23.56
N SER A 66 2.46 -3.10 22.66
CA SER A 66 1.30 -3.98 22.83
C SER A 66 1.46 -4.96 24.00
N ASP A 67 2.69 -5.31 24.35
CA ASP A 67 3.03 -6.28 25.40
C ASP A 67 2.82 -5.75 26.83
N HIS A 68 2.49 -4.45 26.98
CA HIS A 68 2.36 -3.79 28.28
C HIS A 68 0.98 -3.18 28.45
N ILE A 69 0.08 -3.93 29.09
CA ILE A 69 -1.26 -3.45 29.46
C ILE A 69 -1.45 -3.62 30.98
N PRO A 70 -1.52 -2.51 31.76
CA PRO A 70 -1.43 -1.12 31.32
C PRO A 70 -0.02 -0.72 30.83
N PRO A 71 0.10 0.36 30.02
CA PRO A 71 1.39 0.84 29.56
C PRO A 71 2.33 1.12 30.74
N ILE A 72 3.53 0.54 30.71
CA ILE A 72 4.55 0.84 31.72
C ILE A 72 5.22 2.16 31.33
N VAL A 73 4.92 3.21 32.09
CA VAL A 73 5.52 4.53 31.90
C VAL A 73 7.05 4.42 32.03
N GLY A 74 7.78 4.79 30.98
CA GLY A 74 9.24 4.74 30.94
C GLY A 74 9.84 3.41 30.45
N ALA A 75 9.03 2.41 30.11
CA ALA A 75 9.54 1.21 29.44
C ALA A 75 10.03 1.54 28.02
N SER A 76 11.15 0.94 27.64
CA SER A 76 11.66 1.05 26.26
C SER A 76 10.65 0.45 25.29
N ARG A 77 10.25 1.24 24.29
CA ARG A 77 9.45 0.78 23.14
C ARG A 77 10.33 0.30 21.99
N THR A 78 11.59 -0.03 22.23
CA THR A 78 12.49 -0.50 21.17
C THR A 78 12.77 -1.97 21.36
N TRP A 79 12.62 -2.74 20.29
CA TRP A 79 13.03 -4.13 20.27
C TRP A 79 14.54 -4.27 20.41
N ASN A 80 14.98 -5.24 21.21
CA ASN A 80 16.40 -5.47 21.50
C ASN A 80 17.11 -6.27 20.41
N VAL A 81 16.39 -7.17 19.72
CA VAL A 81 16.95 -7.97 18.63
C VAL A 81 16.99 -7.11 17.37
N LYS A 82 18.16 -6.99 16.75
CA LYS A 82 18.37 -6.17 15.55
C LYS A 82 19.30 -6.85 14.55
N TRP A 83 19.17 -6.44 13.30
CA TRP A 83 20.07 -6.82 12.22
C TRP A 83 20.52 -5.58 11.47
N SER A 84 21.80 -5.53 11.13
CA SER A 84 22.40 -4.45 10.36
C SER A 84 23.60 -4.97 9.59
N ARG A 85 23.83 -4.41 8.41
CA ARG A 85 25.03 -4.60 7.59
C ARG A 85 25.58 -3.25 7.18
N GLU A 86 26.88 -3.18 6.91
CA GLU A 86 27.49 -1.96 6.37
C GLU A 86 26.75 -1.49 5.10
N GLY A 87 26.35 -0.22 5.09
CA GLY A 87 25.60 0.38 3.98
C GLY A 87 24.09 0.10 3.96
N ALA A 88 23.55 -0.69 4.91
CA ALA A 88 22.13 -0.98 5.01
C ALA A 88 21.48 -0.31 6.24
N ALA A 89 20.16 -0.15 6.19
CA ALA A 89 19.39 0.29 7.36
C ALA A 89 19.38 -0.81 8.43
N THR A 90 19.06 -0.44 9.67
CA THR A 90 18.86 -1.44 10.75
C THR A 90 17.42 -1.94 10.72
N ALA A 91 17.23 -3.24 10.87
CA ALA A 91 15.94 -3.88 11.11
C ALA A 91 15.86 -4.35 12.57
N TRP A 92 14.66 -4.31 13.15
CA TRP A 92 14.38 -4.65 14.55
C TRP A 92 13.36 -5.80 14.64
N PHE A 93 13.48 -6.65 15.66
CA PHE A 93 12.70 -7.90 15.76
C PHE A 93 12.23 -8.18 17.19
N CYS A 94 11.04 -8.75 17.34
CA CYS A 94 10.53 -9.14 18.66
C CYS A 94 11.29 -10.33 19.27
N ASN A 95 11.92 -11.19 18.46
CA ASN A 95 12.75 -12.30 18.90
C ASN A 95 13.71 -12.76 17.80
N GLU A 96 14.65 -13.66 18.14
CA GLU A 96 15.62 -14.24 17.19
C GLU A 96 14.95 -15.06 16.10
N THR A 97 13.86 -15.79 16.38
CA THR A 97 13.12 -16.54 15.37
C THR A 97 12.62 -15.64 14.23
N CYS A 98 12.06 -14.49 14.56
CA CYS A 98 11.62 -13.50 13.56
C CYS A 98 12.79 -12.98 12.72
N LYS A 99 13.94 -12.71 13.36
CA LYS A 99 15.16 -12.30 12.67
C LYS A 99 15.66 -13.38 11.72
N GLU A 100 15.73 -14.63 12.15
CA GLU A 100 16.18 -15.75 11.32
C GLU A 100 15.27 -15.98 10.09
N VAL A 101 13.96 -15.92 10.28
CA VAL A 101 13.00 -16.05 9.16
C VAL A 101 13.18 -14.89 8.18
N TRP A 102 13.28 -13.67 8.69
CA TRP A 102 13.48 -12.47 7.88
C TRP A 102 14.79 -12.51 7.08
N GLN A 103 15.87 -13.04 7.65
CA GLN A 103 17.16 -13.17 6.97
C GLN A 103 17.15 -14.18 5.82
N ARG A 104 16.20 -15.12 5.78
CA ARG A 104 16.06 -16.09 4.68
C ARG A 104 15.37 -15.49 3.47
N ASP A 105 14.70 -14.36 3.62
CA ASP A 105 14.02 -13.65 2.53
C ASP A 105 14.98 -12.66 1.87
N GLU A 106 15.41 -12.95 0.64
CA GLU A 106 16.31 -12.09 -0.14
C GLU A 106 15.72 -10.69 -0.35
N ALA A 107 14.39 -10.59 -0.56
CA ALA A 107 13.71 -9.32 -0.74
C ALA A 107 13.88 -8.45 0.52
N SER A 108 13.73 -9.05 1.70
CA SER A 108 13.89 -8.38 2.99
C SER A 108 15.28 -7.75 3.17
N SER A 109 16.36 -8.45 2.81
CA SER A 109 17.72 -7.89 2.84
C SER A 109 17.87 -6.71 1.87
N LEU A 110 17.36 -6.84 0.64
CA LEU A 110 17.41 -5.78 -0.37
C LEU A 110 16.61 -4.54 0.05
N LEU A 111 15.47 -4.71 0.72
CA LEU A 111 14.63 -3.61 1.20
C LEU A 111 15.40 -2.65 2.10
N ILE A 112 16.21 -3.17 3.02
CA ILE A 112 16.93 -2.31 3.97
C ILE A 112 18.20 -1.69 3.36
N GLU A 113 18.79 -2.32 2.35
CA GLU A 113 19.82 -1.69 1.52
C GLU A 113 19.23 -0.51 0.74
N VAL A 114 18.07 -0.71 0.11
CA VAL A 114 17.35 0.35 -0.61
C VAL A 114 16.93 1.47 0.34
N ASP A 115 16.39 1.17 1.53
CA ASP A 115 16.00 2.21 2.49
C ASP A 115 17.18 3.09 2.95
N ALA A 116 18.37 2.51 3.13
CA ALA A 116 19.58 3.27 3.43
C ALA A 116 19.97 4.20 2.27
N ILE A 117 19.87 3.72 1.03
CA ILE A 117 20.14 4.51 -0.18
C ILE A 117 19.16 5.68 -0.30
N LEU A 118 17.85 5.41 -0.14
CA LEU A 118 16.83 6.45 -0.18
C LEU A 118 17.05 7.49 0.91
N THR A 119 17.38 7.05 2.13
CA THR A 119 17.66 7.96 3.26
C THR A 119 18.88 8.84 2.98
N LYS A 120 19.98 8.26 2.49
CA LYS A 120 21.19 9.01 2.10
C LYS A 120 20.90 9.99 0.96
N SER A 121 20.11 9.59 -0.02
CA SER A 121 19.69 10.44 -1.14
C SER A 121 18.91 11.65 -0.63
N ARG A 122 17.86 11.44 0.17
CA ARG A 122 17.03 12.50 0.77
C ARG A 122 17.85 13.47 1.63
N MET A 123 18.81 12.96 2.41
CA MET A 123 19.70 13.82 3.20
C MET A 123 20.61 14.68 2.32
N THR A 124 21.09 14.14 1.20
CA THR A 124 21.96 14.86 0.27
C THR A 124 21.22 15.98 -0.44
N THR A 125 19.97 15.74 -0.86
CA THR A 125 19.14 16.79 -1.48
C THR A 125 18.79 17.88 -0.47
N ARG A 126 18.43 17.52 0.78
CA ARG A 126 18.18 18.47 1.87
C ARG A 126 19.36 19.39 2.18
N LYS A 127 20.59 18.88 2.19
CA LYS A 127 21.80 19.69 2.46
C LYS A 127 22.11 20.71 1.35
N LYS A 128 21.72 20.41 0.10
CA LYS A 128 21.95 21.29 -1.05
C LYS A 128 20.86 22.36 -1.22
N PHE A 129 19.72 22.17 -0.57
CA PHE A 129 18.62 23.13 -0.58
C PHE A 129 18.99 24.43 0.17
N LYS A 130 19.13 25.53 -0.56
CA LYS A 130 19.42 26.88 -0.04
C LYS A 130 18.19 27.79 -0.16
N SER A 131 17.24 27.64 0.77
CA SER A 131 16.00 28.44 0.87
C SER A 131 15.10 28.46 -0.40
N PRO A 132 13.81 28.84 -0.27
CA PRO A 132 12.91 28.96 -1.43
C PRO A 132 13.21 30.16 -2.36
N GLN A 133 14.19 31.02 -2.03
CA GLN A 133 14.38 32.32 -2.69
C GLN A 133 15.31 32.30 -3.91
N GLU A 134 15.99 31.19 -4.18
CA GLU A 134 16.71 30.99 -5.44
C GLU A 134 15.80 30.23 -6.42
N GLU A 135 14.87 30.94 -7.07
CA GLU A 135 14.18 30.44 -8.26
C GLU A 135 15.22 30.19 -9.36
N VAL A 136 15.81 29.00 -9.35
CA VAL A 136 16.62 28.53 -10.46
C VAL A 136 15.64 28.24 -11.59
N ASN A 137 15.68 29.08 -12.63
CA ASN A 137 14.88 28.98 -13.83
C ASN A 137 15.21 27.68 -14.58
N PHE A 138 14.59 26.57 -14.18
CA PHE A 138 14.73 25.29 -14.85
C PHE A 138 13.84 25.27 -16.09
N LYS A 139 14.40 24.87 -17.24
CA LYS A 139 13.61 24.62 -18.46
C LYS A 139 12.61 23.46 -18.33
N ALA A 140 12.72 22.63 -17.29
CA ALA A 140 11.85 21.47 -17.05
C ALA A 140 11.43 21.43 -15.58
N VAL A 141 10.35 22.15 -15.26
CA VAL A 141 9.70 22.13 -13.94
C VAL A 141 8.58 21.09 -14.02
N LEU A 142 8.47 20.21 -13.01
CA LEU A 142 7.31 19.33 -12.89
C LEU A 142 6.04 20.19 -12.76
N PRO A 143 4.92 19.81 -13.39
CA PRO A 143 3.65 20.51 -13.17
C PRO A 143 3.27 20.46 -11.69
N SER A 144 2.71 21.56 -11.19
CA SER A 144 2.18 21.68 -9.84
C SER A 144 0.67 21.80 -9.88
N PHE A 145 0.01 21.14 -8.94
CA PHE A 145 -1.44 21.09 -8.80
C PHE A 145 -1.81 21.51 -7.37
N GLU A 146 -2.78 22.41 -7.24
CA GLU A 146 -3.23 22.94 -5.96
C GLU A 146 -4.55 22.30 -5.50
N ALA A 147 -4.88 22.49 -4.22
CA ALA A 147 -6.19 22.08 -3.71
C ALA A 147 -7.30 22.84 -4.44
N GLY A 148 -8.26 22.10 -5.03
CA GLY A 148 -9.39 22.69 -5.73
C GLY A 148 -9.25 22.84 -7.25
N ASP A 149 -8.17 22.33 -7.86
CA ASP A 149 -8.10 22.23 -9.33
C ASP A 149 -9.16 21.25 -9.88
N LYS A 150 -10.28 21.82 -10.33
CA LYS A 150 -11.43 21.09 -10.89
C LYS A 150 -11.22 20.63 -12.34
N THR A 151 -10.14 21.05 -13.00
CA THR A 151 -9.91 20.77 -14.42
C THR A 151 -9.15 19.46 -14.67
N THR A 152 -8.67 18.82 -13.59
CA THR A 152 -7.88 17.60 -13.69
C THR A 152 -8.68 16.45 -14.30
N ASN A 153 -8.25 16.01 -15.47
CA ASN A 153 -8.81 14.89 -16.22
C ASN A 153 -7.68 13.93 -16.63
N GLN A 154 -8.02 12.81 -17.26
CA GLN A 154 -7.04 11.79 -17.62
C GLN A 154 -5.91 12.32 -18.52
N ALA A 155 -6.22 13.18 -19.49
CA ALA A 155 -5.21 13.74 -20.39
C ALA A 155 -4.23 14.67 -19.66
N VAL A 156 -4.71 15.44 -18.69
CA VAL A 156 -3.86 16.27 -17.83
C VAL A 156 -2.92 15.39 -17.00
N ILE A 157 -3.44 14.32 -16.40
CA ILE A 157 -2.64 13.37 -15.62
C ILE A 157 -1.58 12.70 -16.50
N ASP A 158 -1.95 12.22 -17.68
CA ASP A 158 -1.03 11.57 -18.62
C ASP A 158 0.07 12.53 -19.10
N GLN A 159 -0.29 13.78 -19.41
CA GLN A 159 0.68 14.80 -19.81
C GLN A 159 1.64 15.18 -18.67
N ALA A 160 1.16 15.16 -17.43
CA ALA A 160 2.00 15.41 -16.27
C ALA A 160 3.03 14.30 -16.06
N TRP A 161 2.62 13.05 -16.20
CA TRP A 161 3.53 11.89 -16.21
C TRP A 161 4.53 11.95 -17.37
N ALA A 162 4.08 12.25 -18.59
CA ALA A 162 4.96 12.40 -19.74
C ALA A 162 6.04 13.49 -19.53
N THR A 163 5.67 14.58 -18.86
CA THR A 163 6.63 15.64 -18.47
C THR A 163 7.68 15.11 -17.49
N ALA A 164 7.27 14.33 -16.48
CA ALA A 164 8.20 13.72 -15.53
C ALA A 164 9.11 12.67 -16.19
N GLU A 165 8.57 11.85 -17.09
CA GLU A 165 9.33 10.87 -17.88
C GLU A 165 10.38 11.55 -18.78
N ALA A 166 10.02 12.66 -19.43
CA ALA A 166 10.95 13.46 -20.22
C ALA A 166 12.06 14.10 -19.35
N LEU A 167 11.73 14.52 -18.12
CA LEU A 167 12.69 15.04 -17.16
C LEU A 167 13.73 13.98 -16.76
N VAL A 168 13.28 12.76 -16.40
CA VAL A 168 14.18 11.68 -15.95
C VAL A 168 15.02 11.09 -17.09
N ALA A 169 14.58 11.21 -18.34
CA ALA A 169 15.32 10.74 -19.51
C ALA A 169 16.68 11.46 -19.70
N SER A 170 16.80 12.71 -19.21
CA SER A 170 18.06 13.46 -19.19
C SER A 170 18.74 13.36 -17.83
N LYS A 171 19.88 12.65 -17.77
CA LYS A 171 20.69 12.55 -16.53
C LYS A 171 21.08 13.91 -15.95
N ALA A 172 21.36 14.89 -16.82
CA ALA A 172 21.74 16.23 -16.39
C ALA A 172 20.54 16.96 -15.75
N ASN A 173 19.36 16.90 -16.40
CA ASN A 173 18.15 17.55 -15.87
C ASN A 173 17.69 16.87 -14.59
N LEU A 174 17.74 15.53 -14.53
CA LEU A 174 17.40 14.75 -13.34
C LEU A 174 18.30 15.12 -12.16
N ALA A 175 19.62 15.10 -12.34
CA ALA A 175 20.56 15.44 -11.28
C ALA A 175 20.40 16.89 -10.80
N LEU A 176 20.12 17.80 -11.73
CA LEU A 176 19.88 19.21 -11.43
C LEU A 176 18.58 19.40 -10.65
N TYR A 177 17.47 18.85 -11.12
CA TYR A 177 16.17 18.92 -10.42
C TYR A 177 16.24 18.27 -9.03
N CYS A 178 16.84 17.09 -8.92
CA CYS A 178 16.99 16.41 -7.64
C CYS A 178 17.91 17.15 -6.67
N SER A 179 18.77 18.08 -7.12
CA SER A 179 19.62 18.87 -6.23
C SER A 179 18.82 19.84 -5.35
N THR A 180 17.62 20.24 -5.78
CA THR A 180 16.70 21.13 -5.06
C THR A 180 15.44 20.41 -4.56
N LEU A 181 15.24 19.14 -4.92
CA LEU A 181 14.08 18.35 -4.53
C LEU A 181 14.06 18.05 -3.03
N HIS A 182 13.01 18.53 -2.36
CA HIS A 182 12.67 18.16 -0.99
C HIS A 182 11.43 17.27 -1.01
N LEU A 183 11.56 16.02 -0.55
CA LEU A 183 10.39 15.21 -0.22
C LEU A 183 9.96 15.47 1.22
N GLU A 184 8.67 15.80 1.39
CA GLU A 184 7.99 15.82 2.68
C GLU A 184 8.04 14.43 3.34
N ASP A 185 7.72 14.34 4.63
CA ASP A 185 7.80 13.06 5.34
C ASP A 185 6.84 12.02 4.76
N MET A 186 5.60 12.38 4.46
CA MET A 186 4.64 11.46 3.83
C MET A 186 5.05 11.05 2.41
N GLU A 187 5.57 11.96 1.59
CA GLU A 187 6.11 11.63 0.26
C GLU A 187 7.26 10.64 0.35
N PHE A 188 8.08 10.75 1.39
CA PHE A 188 9.18 9.83 1.61
C PHE A 188 8.71 8.44 2.05
N GLU A 189 7.65 8.35 2.85
CA GLU A 189 7.03 7.06 3.17
C GLU A 189 6.36 6.43 1.95
N ILE A 190 5.74 7.23 1.07
CA ILE A 190 5.24 6.77 -0.23
C ILE A 190 6.41 6.25 -1.09
N ALA A 191 7.54 6.95 -1.14
CA ALA A 191 8.73 6.50 -1.86
C ALA A 191 9.22 5.13 -1.36
N ARG A 192 9.17 4.89 -0.04
CA ARG A 192 9.56 3.62 0.58
C ARG A 192 8.57 2.49 0.30
N LEU A 193 7.27 2.77 0.31
CA LEU A 193 6.23 1.83 -0.12
C LEU A 193 6.49 1.38 -1.57
N ILE A 194 6.75 2.32 -2.48
CA ILE A 194 6.98 2.03 -3.90
C ILE A 194 8.30 1.28 -4.09
N ALA A 195 9.35 1.67 -3.37
CA ALA A 195 10.61 0.93 -3.36
C ALA A 195 10.39 -0.52 -2.87
N SER A 196 9.50 -0.71 -1.89
CA SER A 196 9.10 -2.04 -1.44
C SER A 196 8.43 -2.86 -2.55
N ALA A 197 7.52 -2.25 -3.32
CA ALA A 197 6.92 -2.88 -4.49
C ALA A 197 7.97 -3.23 -5.58
N ILE A 198 8.93 -2.34 -5.83
CA ILE A 198 10.01 -2.54 -6.80
C ILE A 198 10.91 -3.72 -6.39
N VAL A 199 11.31 -3.80 -5.12
CA VAL A 199 12.16 -4.89 -4.62
C VAL A 199 11.43 -6.24 -4.71
N HIS A 200 10.14 -6.31 -4.36
CA HIS A 200 9.38 -7.55 -4.51
C HIS A 200 9.23 -7.95 -5.98
N ARG A 201 8.93 -7.01 -6.88
CA ARG A 201 8.86 -7.29 -8.33
C ARG A 201 10.20 -7.76 -8.88
N TYR A 202 11.30 -7.10 -8.50
CA TYR A 202 12.65 -7.48 -8.88
C TYR A 202 13.01 -8.90 -8.41
N SER A 203 12.65 -9.23 -7.18
CA SER A 203 12.92 -10.55 -6.59
C SER A 203 12.09 -11.64 -7.29
N ASP A 204 10.80 -11.38 -7.55
CA ASP A 204 9.88 -12.32 -8.21
C ASP A 204 10.27 -12.63 -9.67
N ASP A 205 10.91 -11.68 -10.37
CA ASP A 205 11.46 -11.92 -11.72
C ASP A 205 12.77 -12.74 -11.73
N ARG A 206 13.46 -12.86 -10.59
CA ARG A 206 14.69 -13.63 -10.45
C ARG A 206 14.48 -15.06 -9.93
N ILE A 207 13.29 -15.36 -9.41
CA ILE A 207 12.92 -16.71 -9.02
C ILE A 207 12.63 -17.51 -10.30
N ASP A 208 13.54 -18.44 -10.64
CA ASP A 208 13.32 -19.39 -11.73
C ASP A 208 12.27 -20.43 -11.29
N ARG A 209 11.06 -20.34 -11.82
CA ARG A 209 9.98 -21.32 -11.59
C ARG A 209 10.03 -22.41 -12.67
N SER A 210 11.12 -23.16 -12.72
CA SER A 210 11.36 -24.24 -13.70
C SER A 210 10.79 -25.60 -13.29
N GLU A 211 10.10 -25.71 -12.15
CA GLU A 211 9.43 -26.94 -11.70
C GLU A 211 8.00 -27.06 -12.30
N PRO A 212 7.71 -28.12 -13.08
CA PRO A 212 6.39 -28.35 -13.66
C PRO A 212 5.49 -29.10 -12.67
N SER A 213 4.92 -28.40 -11.69
CA SER A 213 3.82 -28.95 -10.87
C SER A 213 2.53 -28.16 -11.08
N GLN A 214 1.44 -28.90 -11.19
CA GLN A 214 0.02 -28.51 -11.33
C GLN A 214 -0.30 -27.03 -11.08
N ALA A 215 -0.87 -26.38 -12.10
CA ALA A 215 -1.26 -24.96 -12.18
C ALA A 215 -0.16 -23.98 -11.76
N ILE A 216 0.61 -23.46 -12.73
CA ILE A 216 1.61 -22.41 -12.49
C ILE A 216 0.91 -21.23 -11.77
N PRO A 217 1.23 -20.94 -10.49
CA PRO A 217 0.63 -19.81 -9.79
C PRO A 217 0.97 -18.52 -10.54
N ARG A 218 -0.03 -17.66 -10.79
CA ARG A 218 0.22 -16.36 -11.45
C ARG A 218 1.27 -15.59 -10.63
N LYS A 219 2.21 -14.93 -11.32
CA LYS A 219 3.22 -14.07 -10.67
C LYS A 219 2.52 -13.01 -9.79
N PRO A 220 2.97 -12.79 -8.54
CA PRO A 220 2.48 -11.73 -7.66
C PRO A 220 2.26 -10.37 -8.33
N TRP A 221 3.18 -9.92 -9.18
CA TRP A 221 3.03 -8.64 -9.92
C TRP A 221 1.81 -8.64 -10.85
N SER A 222 1.52 -9.75 -11.53
CA SER A 222 0.36 -9.85 -12.41
C SER A 222 -0.95 -9.81 -11.62
N GLN A 223 -0.99 -10.40 -10.43
CA GLN A 223 -2.15 -10.31 -9.54
C GLN A 223 -2.31 -8.88 -9.00
N PHE A 224 -1.20 -8.21 -8.66
CA PHE A 224 -1.22 -6.81 -8.24
C PHE A 224 -1.80 -5.90 -9.33
N LEU A 225 -1.39 -6.10 -10.59
CA LEU A 225 -1.91 -5.33 -11.71
C LEU A 225 -3.42 -5.53 -11.94
N ASP A 226 -4.00 -6.64 -11.47
CA ASP A 226 -5.43 -6.84 -11.56
C ASP A 226 -6.20 -5.92 -10.60
N LEU A 227 -5.61 -5.38 -9.53
CA LEU A 227 -6.31 -4.51 -8.57
C LEU A 227 -6.86 -3.23 -9.22
N GLN A 228 -7.95 -2.70 -8.64
CA GLN A 228 -8.65 -1.52 -9.15
C GLN A 228 -7.73 -0.29 -9.17
N LYS A 229 -7.65 0.37 -10.32
CA LYS A 229 -7.00 1.68 -10.46
C LYS A 229 -7.97 2.79 -10.04
N ASN A 230 -7.51 3.69 -9.18
CA ASN A 230 -8.25 4.85 -8.70
C ASN A 230 -7.54 6.17 -9.00
N GLU A 231 -6.48 6.19 -9.83
CA GLU A 231 -5.67 7.40 -10.12
C GLU A 231 -6.55 8.60 -10.50
N LEU A 232 -7.42 8.48 -11.51
CA LEU A 232 -8.25 9.60 -11.98
C LEU A 232 -9.13 10.15 -10.86
N ARG A 233 -9.89 9.30 -10.18
CA ARG A 233 -10.80 9.73 -9.10
C ARG A 233 -10.02 10.31 -7.92
N SER A 234 -8.92 9.68 -7.54
CA SER A 234 -8.04 10.15 -6.47
C SER A 234 -7.47 11.54 -6.75
N VAL A 235 -6.95 11.76 -7.96
CA VAL A 235 -6.40 13.05 -8.35
C VAL A 235 -7.50 14.10 -8.52
N GLN A 236 -8.69 13.74 -9.02
CA GLN A 236 -9.83 14.67 -9.07
C GLN A 236 -10.25 15.15 -7.68
N THR A 237 -10.29 14.25 -6.69
CA THR A 237 -10.62 14.60 -5.31
C THR A 237 -9.48 15.39 -4.64
N ARG A 238 -8.22 15.04 -4.93
CA ARG A 238 -7.02 15.63 -4.32
C ARG A 238 -5.92 15.90 -5.37
N PRO A 239 -6.02 16.99 -6.15
CA PRO A 239 -5.09 17.25 -7.26
C PRO A 239 -3.63 17.36 -6.84
N TYR A 240 -3.37 17.95 -5.66
CA TYR A 240 -2.03 18.09 -5.09
C TYR A 240 -1.27 16.76 -4.93
N MET A 241 -1.98 15.62 -4.82
CA MET A 241 -1.37 14.29 -4.74
C MET A 241 -0.59 13.96 -6.01
N LEU A 242 -1.03 14.44 -7.18
CA LEU A 242 -0.28 14.22 -8.43
C LEU A 242 1.10 14.87 -8.35
N SER A 243 1.21 16.09 -7.83
CA SER A 243 2.50 16.76 -7.61
C SER A 243 3.42 15.91 -6.73
N ALA A 244 2.88 15.33 -5.64
CA ALA A 244 3.62 14.46 -4.73
C ALA A 244 4.07 13.15 -5.40
N TYR A 245 3.21 12.56 -6.22
CA TYR A 245 3.48 11.34 -6.98
C TYR A 245 4.62 11.55 -8.00
N LEU A 246 4.59 12.66 -8.74
CA LEU A 246 5.64 12.98 -9.72
C LEU A 246 6.98 13.26 -9.04
N ARG A 247 7.00 14.01 -7.92
CA ARG A 247 8.20 14.23 -7.11
C ARG A 247 8.79 12.92 -6.59
N THR A 248 7.92 12.03 -6.10
CA THR A 248 8.33 10.70 -5.62
C THR A 248 8.93 9.85 -6.74
N TYR A 249 8.30 9.84 -7.92
CA TYR A 249 8.82 9.14 -9.09
C TYR A 249 10.21 9.63 -9.51
N VAL A 250 10.38 10.96 -9.63
CA VAL A 250 11.66 11.57 -10.02
C VAL A 250 12.74 11.29 -8.97
N PHE A 251 12.39 11.37 -7.67
CA PHE A 251 13.28 11.01 -6.58
C PHE A 251 13.76 9.55 -6.69
N LEU A 252 12.85 8.60 -6.92
CA LEU A 252 13.18 7.18 -7.05
C LEU A 252 14.06 6.91 -8.27
N CYS A 253 13.77 7.55 -9.42
CA CYS A 253 14.62 7.43 -10.61
C CYS A 253 16.05 7.88 -10.36
N ASN A 254 16.25 8.94 -9.57
CA ASN A 254 17.57 9.43 -9.20
C ASN A 254 18.26 8.58 -8.11
N ALA A 255 17.50 8.12 -7.12
CA ALA A 255 18.04 7.47 -5.93
C ALA A 255 18.33 5.97 -6.11
N LEU A 256 17.50 5.26 -6.88
CA LEU A 256 17.58 3.80 -6.95
C LEU A 256 18.82 3.31 -7.75
N PRO A 257 19.47 2.22 -7.30
CA PRO A 257 20.54 1.56 -8.04
C PRO A 257 20.19 1.21 -9.49
N ARG A 258 21.21 1.13 -10.35
CA ARG A 258 21.05 0.84 -11.79
C ARG A 258 20.25 -0.43 -12.09
N HIS A 259 20.39 -1.48 -11.28
CA HIS A 259 19.69 -2.75 -11.51
C HIS A 259 18.18 -2.67 -11.19
N PHE A 260 17.73 -1.69 -10.41
CA PHE A 260 16.31 -1.43 -10.18
C PHE A 260 15.69 -0.49 -11.23
N GLN A 261 16.49 0.18 -12.06
CA GLN A 261 16.00 1.13 -13.07
C GLN A 261 15.00 0.52 -14.06
N PRO A 262 15.13 -0.74 -14.53
CA PRO A 262 14.10 -1.37 -15.38
C PRO A 262 12.72 -1.49 -14.72
N TYR A 263 12.64 -1.37 -13.40
CA TYR A 263 11.43 -1.54 -12.60
C TYR A 263 10.79 -0.21 -12.19
N VAL A 264 11.38 0.95 -12.48
CA VAL A 264 10.77 2.25 -12.12
C VAL A 264 9.46 2.53 -12.86
N ASN A 265 9.17 1.80 -13.94
CA ASN A 265 7.87 1.83 -14.61
C ASN A 265 6.73 1.26 -13.74
N THR A 266 7.01 0.59 -12.63
CA THR A 266 5.97 0.19 -11.66
C THR A 266 5.38 1.38 -10.92
N VAL A 267 6.10 2.49 -10.79
CA VAL A 267 5.80 3.55 -9.82
C VAL A 267 4.37 4.06 -9.97
N ARG A 268 3.99 4.44 -11.20
CA ARG A 268 2.62 4.89 -11.51
C ARG A 268 1.58 3.79 -11.28
N GLU A 269 1.89 2.55 -11.64
CA GLU A 269 0.96 1.42 -11.46
C GLU A 269 0.70 1.10 -9.98
N VAL A 270 1.71 1.28 -9.11
CA VAL A 270 1.58 1.12 -7.65
C VAL A 270 0.77 2.26 -7.06
N LEU A 271 1.13 3.50 -7.38
CA LEU A 271 0.42 4.70 -6.92
C LEU A 271 -1.05 4.72 -7.32
N ALA A 272 -1.36 4.30 -8.56
CA ALA A 272 -2.73 4.23 -9.06
C ALA A 272 -3.62 3.23 -8.30
N ARG A 273 -3.03 2.27 -7.58
CA ARG A 273 -3.75 1.22 -6.84
C ARG A 273 -3.69 1.39 -5.32
N ASP A 274 -2.73 2.12 -4.79
CA ASP A 274 -2.54 2.31 -3.35
C ASP A 274 -3.82 2.83 -2.66
N THR A 275 -4.37 3.95 -3.14
CA THR A 275 -5.47 4.70 -2.49
C THR A 275 -6.80 3.93 -2.36
N GLY A 276 -6.95 2.74 -2.97
CA GLY A 276 -8.16 1.91 -2.81
C GLY A 276 -7.91 0.44 -2.55
N ASN A 277 -6.67 0.03 -2.29
CA ASN A 277 -6.34 -1.38 -2.04
C ASN A 277 -5.47 -1.59 -0.80
N SER A 278 -5.03 -0.50 -0.16
CA SER A 278 -4.16 -0.53 1.01
C SER A 278 -4.90 -0.77 2.32
N PHE A 279 -4.24 -1.46 3.24
CA PHE A 279 -4.69 -1.73 4.60
C PHE A 279 -3.68 -1.13 5.58
N GLY A 280 -4.20 -0.45 6.62
CA GLY A 280 -3.36 0.03 7.71
C GLY A 280 -2.77 -1.12 8.52
N ILE A 281 -1.53 -0.94 8.97
CA ILE A 281 -0.85 -1.80 9.93
C ILE A 281 -1.10 -1.19 11.30
N TRP A 282 -2.09 -1.72 12.02
CA TRP A 282 -2.54 -1.22 13.31
C TRP A 282 -2.03 -2.05 14.48
N ASP A 283 -1.93 -1.43 15.66
CA ASP A 283 -1.57 -2.11 16.90
C ASP A 283 -2.69 -3.06 17.36
N GLY A 284 -2.38 -4.37 17.30
CA GLY A 284 -3.21 -5.44 17.83
C GLY A 284 -4.69 -5.33 17.46
N ASP A 285 -5.55 -5.82 18.36
CA ASP A 285 -7.01 -5.77 18.19
C ASP A 285 -7.61 -4.41 18.54
N ARG A 286 -6.90 -3.59 19.34
CA ARG A 286 -7.40 -2.27 19.81
C ARG A 286 -7.36 -1.22 18.70
N ARG A 287 -6.44 -1.36 17.75
CA ARG A 287 -6.21 -0.41 16.64
C ARG A 287 -5.97 1.03 17.11
N ASP A 288 -5.27 1.20 18.24
CA ASP A 288 -5.02 2.52 18.83
C ASP A 288 -3.98 3.33 18.02
N GLU A 289 -2.98 2.66 17.45
CA GLU A 289 -1.89 3.29 16.70
C GLU A 289 -1.71 2.66 15.30
N MET A 290 -1.64 3.51 14.25
CA MET A 290 -1.33 3.07 12.89
C MET A 290 0.18 3.21 12.64
N MET A 291 0.86 2.07 12.57
CA MET A 291 2.31 1.99 12.41
C MET A 291 2.78 2.09 10.96
N GLY A 292 1.86 1.99 10.01
CA GLY A 292 2.17 1.98 8.58
C GLY A 292 1.00 1.44 7.77
N TRP A 293 1.27 1.03 6.53
CA TRP A 293 0.27 0.41 5.66
C TRP A 293 0.91 -0.53 4.64
N GLY A 294 0.08 -1.38 4.02
CA GLY A 294 0.50 -2.28 2.95
C GLY A 294 -0.65 -2.81 2.12
N ILE A 295 -0.31 -3.47 1.00
CA ILE A 295 -1.26 -3.96 0.00
C ILE A 295 -1.31 -5.48 0.03
N TRP A 296 -2.34 -6.04 0.66
CA TRP A 296 -2.65 -7.47 0.65
C TRP A 296 -3.56 -7.78 -0.53
N VAL A 297 -2.95 -8.03 -1.70
CA VAL A 297 -3.62 -8.14 -3.01
C VAL A 297 -4.91 -8.97 -2.95
N SER A 298 -4.84 -10.16 -2.36
CA SER A 298 -6.00 -11.05 -2.30
C SER A 298 -7.09 -10.56 -1.34
N ALA A 299 -6.73 -9.88 -0.26
CA ALA A 299 -7.70 -9.29 0.67
C ALA A 299 -8.38 -8.03 0.09
N SER A 300 -7.76 -7.35 -0.88
CA SER A 300 -8.34 -6.15 -1.53
C SER A 300 -9.59 -6.45 -2.37
N TYR A 301 -9.95 -7.71 -2.57
CA TYR A 301 -11.18 -8.12 -3.28
C TYR A 301 -12.41 -8.24 -2.38
N PHE A 302 -12.29 -8.03 -1.06
CA PHE A 302 -13.47 -7.97 -0.19
C PHE A 302 -14.05 -6.56 -0.22
N ASN A 303 -15.23 -6.40 -0.82
CA ASN A 303 -15.91 -5.11 -0.92
C ASN A 303 -16.37 -4.57 0.45
N HIS A 304 -16.80 -3.31 0.45
CA HIS A 304 -17.36 -2.65 1.62
C HIS A 304 -18.83 -3.02 1.87
N SER A 305 -19.21 -3.15 3.14
CA SER A 305 -20.58 -3.01 3.61
C SER A 305 -20.62 -2.30 4.97
N CYS A 306 -21.62 -1.44 5.21
CA CYS A 306 -21.86 -0.84 6.54
C CYS A 306 -22.47 -1.84 7.54
N THR A 307 -22.76 -3.07 7.09
CA THR A 307 -23.09 -4.26 7.89
C THR A 307 -22.22 -5.41 7.41
N PRO A 308 -20.92 -5.40 7.71
CA PRO A 308 -19.97 -6.36 7.15
C PRO A 308 -20.27 -7.78 7.64
N SER A 309 -20.07 -8.75 6.76
CA SER A 309 -20.17 -10.18 7.05
C SER A 309 -18.83 -10.81 7.44
N VAL A 310 -17.74 -10.06 7.25
CA VAL A 310 -16.37 -10.52 7.43
C VAL A 310 -15.58 -9.52 8.25
N GLN A 311 -14.79 -10.01 9.20
CA GLN A 311 -13.80 -9.24 9.93
C GLN A 311 -12.37 -9.55 9.46
N LYS A 312 -11.49 -8.57 9.66
CA LYS A 312 -10.07 -8.64 9.36
C LYS A 312 -9.31 -8.93 10.65
N VAL A 313 -8.55 -10.02 10.69
CA VAL A 313 -7.69 -10.39 11.81
C VAL A 313 -6.26 -10.48 11.32
N ARG A 314 -5.36 -9.64 11.85
CA ARG A 314 -3.95 -9.65 11.45
C ARG A 314 -3.15 -10.51 12.41
N GLN A 315 -2.56 -11.59 11.92
CA GLN A 315 -1.60 -12.39 12.65
C GLN A 315 -0.24 -12.30 11.97
N GLY A 316 0.66 -11.52 12.56
CA GLY A 316 1.94 -11.26 11.93
C GLY A 316 1.78 -10.40 10.67
N ARG A 317 2.31 -10.91 9.55
CA ARG A 317 2.12 -10.38 8.18
C ARG A 317 0.87 -10.91 7.50
N VAL A 318 0.24 -11.96 8.04
CA VAL A 318 -0.93 -12.58 7.43
C VAL A 318 -2.18 -11.78 7.80
N LEU A 319 -3.00 -11.49 6.80
CA LEU A 319 -4.33 -10.92 6.99
C LEU A 319 -5.37 -12.03 6.81
N HIS A 320 -5.96 -12.48 7.92
CA HIS A 320 -7.04 -13.46 7.93
C HIS A 320 -8.39 -12.75 7.79
N LEU A 321 -9.29 -13.39 7.05
CA LEU A 321 -10.66 -12.96 6.84
C LEU A 321 -11.57 -14.01 7.44
N GLU A 322 -12.36 -13.61 8.42
CA GLU A 322 -13.18 -14.51 9.22
C GLU A 322 -14.64 -14.03 9.22
N THR A 323 -15.59 -14.95 9.05
CA THR A 323 -17.02 -14.62 9.04
C THR A 323 -17.48 -14.18 10.43
N THR A 324 -18.34 -13.16 10.50
CA THR A 324 -18.89 -12.65 11.77
C THR A 324 -20.30 -13.15 12.05
N ARG A 325 -20.94 -13.76 11.06
CA ARG A 325 -22.29 -14.34 11.11
C ARG A 325 -22.42 -15.49 10.13
N GLU A 326 -23.59 -16.13 10.11
CA GLU A 326 -23.96 -17.10 9.10
C GLU A 326 -24.02 -16.42 7.72
N ILE A 327 -23.48 -17.11 6.72
CA ILE A 327 -23.42 -16.69 5.32
C ILE A 327 -24.12 -17.74 4.47
N GLN A 328 -24.96 -17.30 3.55
CA GLN A 328 -25.62 -18.20 2.60
C GLN A 328 -24.77 -18.39 1.34
N ALA A 329 -24.87 -19.56 0.72
CA ALA A 329 -24.30 -19.80 -0.60
C ALA A 329 -24.77 -18.72 -1.61
N GLY A 330 -23.82 -18.15 -2.35
CA GLY A 330 -24.05 -17.07 -3.31
C GLY A 330 -24.11 -15.67 -2.71
N GLU A 331 -23.94 -15.49 -1.40
CA GLU A 331 -23.90 -14.18 -0.74
C GLU A 331 -22.54 -13.48 -0.95
N GLU A 332 -22.56 -12.14 -1.13
CA GLU A 332 -21.33 -11.34 -1.19
C GLU A 332 -20.70 -11.19 0.21
N LEU A 333 -19.38 -11.40 0.27
CA LEU A 333 -18.61 -11.30 1.50
C LEU A 333 -17.94 -9.93 1.58
N CYS A 334 -18.36 -9.14 2.55
CA CYS A 334 -17.92 -7.75 2.68
C CYS A 334 -17.25 -7.50 4.03
N ILE A 335 -16.19 -6.68 3.99
CA ILE A 335 -15.54 -6.08 5.16
C ILE A 335 -16.03 -4.64 5.35
N SER A 336 -15.66 -3.99 6.47
CA SER A 336 -15.78 -2.53 6.57
C SER A 336 -14.48 -1.84 6.17
N TYR A 337 -14.63 -0.70 5.52
CA TYR A 337 -13.54 0.20 5.09
C TYR A 337 -13.40 1.40 6.03
N ILE A 338 -14.47 1.71 6.76
CA ILE A 338 -14.64 2.89 7.61
C ILE A 338 -15.23 2.47 8.97
N GLU A 339 -15.29 3.41 9.90
CA GLU A 339 -16.09 3.22 11.11
C GLU A 339 -17.58 3.33 10.77
N THR A 340 -18.38 2.35 11.24
CA THR A 340 -19.78 2.22 10.82
C THR A 340 -20.78 2.82 11.81
N ASP A 341 -20.30 3.31 12.96
CA ASP A 341 -21.12 3.98 13.98
C ASP A 341 -21.28 5.48 13.69
N LEU A 342 -21.66 5.80 12.45
CA LEU A 342 -21.88 7.16 11.96
C LEU A 342 -23.22 7.21 11.20
N PRO A 343 -23.87 8.39 11.09
CA PRO A 343 -25.04 8.58 10.24
C PRO A 343 -24.78 8.23 8.77
N VAL A 344 -25.81 7.83 8.02
CA VAL A 344 -25.68 7.38 6.61
C VAL A 344 -25.02 8.43 5.70
N ALA A 345 -25.32 9.71 5.92
CA ALA A 345 -24.72 10.80 5.17
C ALA A 345 -23.20 10.89 5.40
N GLU A 346 -22.75 10.74 6.64
CA GLU A 346 -21.33 10.79 6.99
C GLU A 346 -20.58 9.55 6.48
N ARG A 347 -21.17 8.36 6.62
CA ARG A 347 -20.59 7.12 6.07
C ARG A 347 -20.41 7.20 4.55
N ARG A 348 -21.41 7.69 3.82
CA ARG A 348 -21.32 7.87 2.36
C ARG A 348 -20.30 8.93 1.98
N ARG A 349 -20.25 10.05 2.70
CA ARG A 349 -19.26 11.10 2.47
C ARG A 349 -17.83 10.58 2.63
N GLU A 350 -17.52 9.85 3.70
CA GLU A 350 -16.19 9.28 3.93
C GLU A 350 -15.79 8.28 2.83
N LEU A 351 -16.72 7.43 2.40
CA LEU A 351 -16.48 6.48 1.31
C LEU A 351 -16.32 7.17 -0.06
N GLU A 352 -17.05 8.24 -0.32
CA GLU A 352 -16.89 9.04 -1.55
C GLU A 352 -15.54 9.77 -1.57
N GLU A 353 -15.15 10.39 -0.46
CA GLU A 353 -13.89 11.14 -0.34
C GLU A 353 -12.65 10.23 -0.38
N SER A 354 -12.71 9.06 0.27
CA SER A 354 -11.54 8.18 0.44
C SER A 354 -11.49 7.00 -0.52
N TRP A 355 -12.65 6.48 -0.95
CA TRP A 355 -12.77 5.26 -1.74
C TRP A 355 -13.51 5.44 -3.08
N PHE A 356 -14.01 6.64 -3.36
CA PHE A 356 -14.56 7.06 -4.65
C PHE A 356 -15.85 6.34 -5.08
N PHE A 357 -16.66 5.88 -4.12
CA PHE A 357 -17.96 5.28 -4.40
C PHE A 357 -19.02 5.63 -3.34
N THR A 358 -20.29 5.64 -3.75
CA THR A 358 -21.43 5.79 -2.85
C THR A 358 -21.92 4.41 -2.39
N CYS A 359 -21.96 4.17 -1.08
CA CYS A 359 -22.42 2.89 -0.53
C CYS A 359 -23.93 2.68 -0.71
N ARG A 360 -24.27 1.51 -1.27
CA ARG A 360 -25.64 1.03 -1.52
C ARG A 360 -25.97 -0.27 -0.78
N CYS A 361 -25.27 -0.56 0.31
CA CYS A 361 -25.59 -1.72 1.14
C CYS A 361 -26.99 -1.58 1.76
N TYR A 362 -27.58 -2.70 2.19
CA TYR A 362 -28.91 -2.76 2.80
C TYR A 362 -29.12 -1.68 3.88
N ARG A 363 -28.17 -1.52 4.81
CA ARG A 363 -28.25 -0.52 5.88
C ARG A 363 -28.30 0.91 5.33
N CYS A 364 -27.47 1.26 4.34
CA CYS A 364 -27.49 2.61 3.77
C CYS A 364 -28.80 2.91 3.03
N GLU A 365 -29.36 1.96 2.29
CA GLU A 365 -30.64 2.17 1.60
C GLU A 365 -31.81 2.27 2.60
N LYS A 366 -31.79 1.45 3.67
CA LYS A 366 -32.76 1.53 4.75
C LYS A 366 -32.68 2.87 5.50
N ASP A 367 -31.48 3.29 5.92
CA ASP A 367 -31.26 4.54 6.66
C ASP A 367 -31.58 5.79 5.83
N SER A 368 -31.59 5.69 4.49
CA SER A 368 -31.88 6.82 3.58
C SER A 368 -33.36 6.96 3.23
N SER A 369 -34.17 5.95 3.54
CA SER A 369 -35.61 6.00 3.25
C SER A 369 -36.31 6.91 4.26
N PRO A 370 -37.20 7.82 3.83
CA PRO A 370 -37.98 8.61 4.77
C PRO A 370 -38.79 7.67 5.68
N GLN A 371 -38.74 7.92 6.98
CA GLN A 371 -39.51 7.18 7.99
C GLN A 371 -41.01 7.39 7.82
#